data_AF-I4Z5P2-F1
#
_entry.id   AF-I4Z5P2-F1
#
_cell.length_a   1.000
_cell.length_b   1.000
_cell.length_c   1.000
_cell.angle_alpha   90.00
_cell.angle_beta   90.00
_cell.angle_gamma   90.00
#
_symmetry.space_group_name_H-M   'P 1'
#
loop_
_entity.id
_entity.type
_entity.pdbx_description
1 polymer ?
#
loop_
_entity_poly.entity_id
_entity_poly.type
_entity_poly.pdbx_seq_one_letter_code
_entity_poly.pdbx_strand_id
1 'polypeptide(L)' 'MLDALWLAGALVLILEGLLPLLRPRQWRRVFEQALQLSDGQLRFIGLCSVLAGLLWVAALWR' A
#
# COMPACT_ATOMS: atom_id res chain seq x y z
N MET A 1 -1.02 14.35 -18.63
CA MET A 1 -1.79 13.23 -18.02
C MET A 1 -0.87 12.08 -17.62
N LEU A 2 0.02 11.63 -18.51
CA LEU A 2 1.03 10.61 -18.17
C LEU A 2 2.00 11.08 -17.07
N ASP A 3 2.31 12.38 -17.00
CA ASP A 3 3.23 12.95 -15.99
C ASP A 3 2.73 12.73 -14.56
N ALA A 4 1.40 12.82 -14.36
CA ALA A 4 0.78 12.55 -13.06
C ALA A 4 0.87 11.06 -12.69
N LEU A 5 0.77 10.16 -13.67
CA LEU A 5 0.96 8.73 -13.46
C LEU A 5 2.41 8.40 -13.15
N TRP A 6 3.37 9.02 -13.84
CA TRP A 6 4.80 8.89 -13.55
C TRP A 6 5.14 9.39 -12.15
N LEU A 7 4.59 10.54 -11.75
CA LEU A 7 4.76 11.08 -10.40
C LEU A 7 4.14 10.16 -9.34
N ALA A 8 2.92 9.68 -9.55
CA ALA A 8 2.27 8.73 -8.64
C ALA A 8 3.10 7.44 -8.50
N GLY A 9 3.59 6.89 -9.61
CA GLY A 9 4.48 5.72 -9.62
C GLY A 9 5.78 5.97 -8.84
N ALA A 10 6.41 7.12 -9.04
CA ALA A 10 7.62 7.48 -8.29
C ALA A 10 7.35 7.59 -6.77
N LEU A 11 6.22 8.19 -6.37
CA LEU A 11 5.83 8.30 -4.97
C LEU A 11 5.56 6.93 -4.34
N VAL A 12 4.92 6.01 -5.06
CA VAL A 12 4.71 4.63 -4.59
C VAL A 12 6.06 3.96 -4.32
N LEU A 13 7.02 4.04 -5.25
CA LEU A 13 8.35 3.45 -5.06
C LEU A 13 9.10 4.06 -3.87
N ILE A 14 9.04 5.38 -3.69
CA ILE A 14 9.67 6.06 -2.56
C ILE A 14 9.05 5.57 -1.24
N LEU A 15 7.72 5.53 -1.14
CA LEU A 15 7.02 5.10 0.07
C LEU A 15 7.25 3.62 0.38
N GLU A 16 7.20 2.76 -0.63
CA GLU A 16 7.47 1.33 -0.50
C GLU A 16 8.91 1.05 -0.05
N GLY A 17 9.88 1.80 -0.59
CA GLY A 17 11.29 1.71 -0.20
C GLY A 17 11.64 2.31 1.16
N LEU A 18 10.83 3.25 1.67
CA LEU A 18 11.15 4.00 2.89
C LEU A 18 11.17 3.10 4.15
N LEU A 19 10.17 2.22 4.30
CA LEU A 19 10.07 1.30 5.44
C LEU A 19 11.23 0.29 5.52
N PRO A 20 11.59 -0.45 4.44
CA PRO A 20 12.74 -1.35 4.46
C PRO A 20 14.06 -0.60 4.64
N LEU A 21 14.20 0.62 4.12
CA LEU A 21 15.42 1.42 4.28
C LEU A 21 15.61 1.90 5.72
N LEU A 22 14.55 2.44 6.35
CA LEU A 22 14.64 3.00 7.70
C LEU A 22 14.56 1.94 8.80
N ARG A 23 13.74 0.89 8.63
CA ARG A 23 13.45 -0.11 9.66
C ARG A 23 13.40 -1.55 9.09
N PRO A 24 14.51 -2.07 8.54
CA PRO A 24 14.54 -3.35 7.84
C PRO A 24 14.09 -4.56 8.68
N ARG A 25 14.36 -4.56 10.00
CA ARG A 25 13.97 -5.65 10.91
C ARG A 25 12.48 -5.62 11.26
N GLN A 26 11.89 -4.44 11.34
CA GLN A 26 10.46 -4.29 11.64
C GLN A 26 9.65 -4.66 10.40
N TRP A 27 10.11 -4.20 9.23
CA TRP A 27 9.51 -4.54 7.94
C TRP A 27 9.49 -6.05 7.67
N ARG A 28 10.61 -6.74 7.93
CA ARG A 28 10.69 -8.20 7.79
C ARG A 28 9.64 -8.94 8.65
N ARG A 29 9.48 -8.52 9.90
CA ARG A 29 8.46 -9.11 10.81
C ARG A 29 7.04 -8.90 10.30
N VAL A 30 6.72 -7.71 9.76
CA VAL A 30 5.40 -7.46 9.16
C VAL A 30 5.16 -8.36 7.96
N PHE A 31 6.17 -8.56 7.11
CA PHE A 31 6.09 -9.49 5.98
C PHE A 31 5.90 -10.94 6.42
N GLU A 32 6.67 -11.40 7.42
CA GLU A 32 6.53 -12.74 7.99
C GLU A 32 5.13 -12.97 8.57
N GLN A 33 4.55 -11.96 9.24
CA GLN A 33 3.17 -12.00 9.72
C GLN A 33 2.17 -12.06 8.56
N ALA A 34 2.39 -11.28 7.50
CA ALA A 34 1.55 -11.30 6.31
C ALA A 34 1.55 -12.66 5.61
N LEU A 35 2.70 -13.35 5.58
CA LEU A 35 2.83 -14.71 5.02
C LEU A 35 2.09 -15.79 5.84
N GLN A 36 1.79 -15.52 7.11
CA GLN A 36 1.00 -16.43 7.96
C GLN A 36 -0.51 -16.25 7.77
N LEU A 37 -0.95 -15.20 7.08
CA LEU A 37 -2.36 -14.97 6.81
C LEU A 37 -2.85 -15.93 5.73
N SER A 38 -4.10 -16.39 5.86
CA SER A 38 -4.78 -17.11 4.79
C SER A 38 -5.06 -16.18 3.60
N ASP A 39 -5.18 -16.76 2.40
CA ASP A 39 -5.52 -16.02 1.18
C ASP A 39 -6.79 -15.18 1.33
N GLY A 40 -7.79 -15.68 2.08
CA GLY A 40 -9.02 -14.95 2.37
C GLY A 40 -8.78 -13.68 3.20
N GLN A 41 -7.92 -13.75 4.21
CA GLN A 41 -7.56 -12.60 5.05
C GLN A 41 -6.76 -11.58 4.25
N LEU A 42 -5.78 -12.02 3.46
CA LEU A 42 -4.97 -11.12 2.64
C LEU A 42 -5.84 -10.39 1.60
N ARG A 43 -6.78 -11.11 0.96
CA ARG A 43 -7.76 -10.52 0.04
C ARG A 43 -8.68 -9.52 0.73
N PHE A 44 -9.10 -9.79 1.96
CA PHE A 44 -9.94 -8.86 2.73
C PHE A 44 -9.19 -7.57 3.08
N ILE A 45 -7.92 -7.66 3.51
CA ILE A 45 -7.07 -6.48 3.74
C ILE A 45 -6.91 -5.67 2.44
N GLY A 46 -6.70 -6.36 1.31
CA GLY A 46 -6.66 -5.73 -0.01
C GLY A 46 -7.96 -5.02 -0.37
N LEU A 47 -9.11 -5.66 -0.15
CA LEU A 47 -10.43 -5.07 -0.39
C LEU A 47 -10.65 -3.81 0.45
N CYS A 48 -10.33 -3.86 1.75
CA CYS A 48 -10.42 -2.70 2.64
C CYS A 48 -9.55 -1.53 2.13
N SER A 49 -8.33 -1.82 1.68
CA SER A 49 -7.40 -0.81 1.13
C SER A 49 -7.95 -0.16 -0.15
N VAL A 50 -8.53 -0.96 -1.06
CA VAL A 50 -9.15 -0.47 -2.29
C VAL A 50 -10.36 0.41 -1.98
N LEU A 51 -11.25 -0.04 -1.08
CA LEU A 51 -12.43 0.72 -0.69
C LEU A 51 -12.05 2.04 -0.01
N ALA A 52 -11.03 2.05 0.86
CA ALA A 52 -10.53 3.27 1.47
C ALA A 52 -10.01 4.26 0.42
N GLY A 53 -9.25 3.79 -0.58
CA GLY A 53 -8.79 4.62 -1.70
C GLY A 53 -9.93 5.20 -2.54
N LEU A 54 -10.93 4.38 -2.87
CA LEU A 54 -12.12 4.83 -3.60
C LEU A 54 -12.92 5.87 -2.81
N LEU A 55 -13.09 5.67 -1.51
CA LEU A 55 -13.75 6.64 -0.63
C LEU A 55 -12.98 7.95 -0.56
N TRP A 56 -11.64 7.89 -0.49
CA TRP A 56 -10.80 9.08 -0.48
C TRP A 56 -10.94 9.86 -1.78
N VAL A 57 -10.86 9.19 -2.93
CA VAL A 57 -11.10 9.79 -4.26
C VAL A 57 -12.49 10.43 -4.30
N ALA A 58 -13.54 9.71 -3.93
CA ALA A 58 -14.91 10.22 -3.94
C ALA A 58 -15.11 11.42 -2.98
N ALA A 59 -14.45 11.41 -1.82
CA ALA A 59 -14.56 12.48 -0.83
C ALA A 59 -13.76 13.74 -1.21
N LEU A 60 -12.63 13.58 -1.93
CA LEU A 60 -11.80 14.69 -2.44
C LEU A 60 -12.32 15.27 -3.76
N TRP A 61 -13.05 14.49 -4.56
CA TRP A 61 -13.66 14.96 -5.82
C TRP A 61 -15.03 15.63 -5.65
N ARG A 62 -15.55 15.69 -4.42
CA ARG A 62 -16.63 16.58 -3.99
C ARG A 62 -16.15 18.03 -3.98
#